data_AF-A0A1G7G501-F1
#
_entry.id   AF-A0A1G7G501-F1
#
_cell.length_a   1.000
_cell.length_b   1.000
_cell.length_c   1.000
_cell.angle_alpha   90.00
_cell.angle_beta   90.00
_cell.angle_gamma   90.00
#
_symmetry.space_group_name_H-M   'P 1'
#
loop_
_entity.id
_entity.type
_entity.pdbx_description
1 polymer ?
#
loop_
_entity_poly.entity_id
_entity_poly.type
_entity_poly.pdbx_seq_one_letter_code
_entity_poly.pdbx_strand_id
1 'polypeptide(L)'
;MKIIPKKLLKLNLLLAIIVFCLPFIMYAYLLIPEIKVVNFLFFSYELQNFENAHLFIFFLFGKFYIILFLSIWFLTIIDWWRYFIFPAIVLVSLQAYATLESVLGVDKNHVSIGVGIGVLYVIILQLLHRTLKIYRANTIHLLTFDIIKLISSYSSEKKLIILKQKLIDDQNSKNARENQNNRLNHKIKTLQSYLAHNGKLVYKYFAKSLDIKMEYLIVFLLLLAPFILKSYIFIPKIEDSVLRIGSFQYDTHFNSLYIFFYFFSIKFFHIFMLSIWFFTTKTILKYGIFFNIIIAIFQMFQVLNNKTSKLDENELWTALPIMIPILLTFLLLHRLIKYKNRNEVLNEEIEQEIQQVISELNSLDTLENKLVQELQLLRENKHALVKKDYLEQLKIIKAKLQTSNFN
;
A
#
# COMPACT_ATOMS: atom_id res chain seq x y z
N MET A 1 22.50 3.86 -0.54
CA MET A 1 21.06 3.76 -0.20
C MET A 1 20.70 4.88 0.78
N LYS A 2 19.62 5.66 0.60
CA LYS A 2 19.30 6.80 1.51
C LYS A 2 18.77 6.28 2.85
N ILE A 3 19.51 6.55 3.93
CA ILE A 3 19.10 6.24 5.31
C ILE A 3 17.75 6.90 5.59
N ILE A 4 16.73 6.10 5.92
CA ILE A 4 15.39 6.59 6.25
C ILE A 4 15.45 7.29 7.62
N PRO A 5 15.07 8.57 7.73
CA PRO A 5 15.18 9.30 8.99
C PRO A 5 14.15 8.81 10.02
N LYS A 6 14.62 8.51 11.25
CA LYS A 6 13.81 7.98 12.37
C LYS A 6 12.54 8.79 12.64
N LYS A 7 12.57 10.11 12.44
CA LYS A 7 11.42 11.02 12.62
C LYS A 7 10.23 10.68 11.72
N LEU A 8 10.50 10.33 10.46
CA LEU A 8 9.45 9.97 9.49
C LEU A 8 8.84 8.59 9.82
N LEU A 9 9.65 7.66 10.34
CA LEU A 9 9.15 6.36 10.80
C LEU A 9 8.18 6.52 12.00
N LYS A 10 8.54 7.37 12.98
CA LYS A 10 7.68 7.68 14.14
C LYS A 10 6.36 8.33 13.71
N LEU A 11 6.40 9.23 12.73
CA LEU A 11 5.20 9.86 12.17
C LEU A 11 4.27 8.83 11.51
N ASN A 12 4.82 7.91 10.73
CA ASN A 12 4.04 6.85 10.06
C ASN A 12 3.37 5.91 11.08
N LEU A 13 4.08 5.55 12.15
CA LEU A 13 3.52 4.75 13.24
C LEU A 13 2.38 5.48 13.97
N LEU A 14 2.56 6.77 14.27
CA LEU A 14 1.55 7.59 14.93
C LEU A 14 0.27 7.71 14.07
N LEU A 15 0.43 7.92 12.76
CA LEU A 15 -0.71 7.94 11.82
C LEU A 15 -1.44 6.59 11.81
N ALA A 16 -0.71 5.47 11.82
CA ALA A 16 -1.32 4.14 11.85
C ALA A 16 -2.12 3.91 13.14
N ILE A 17 -1.63 4.38 14.29
CA ILE A 17 -2.37 4.32 15.57
C ILE A 17 -3.63 5.18 15.51
N ILE A 18 -3.55 6.41 14.97
CA ILE A 18 -4.73 7.27 14.81
C ILE A 18 -5.79 6.59 13.94
N VAL A 19 -5.38 6.02 12.80
CA VAL A 19 -6.32 5.34 11.89
C VAL A 19 -6.91 4.09 12.52
N PHE A 20 -6.12 3.33 13.28
CA PHE A 20 -6.62 2.19 14.04
C PHE A 20 -7.72 2.61 15.04
N CYS A 21 -7.57 3.76 15.69
CA CYS A 21 -8.56 4.25 16.65
C CYS A 21 -9.79 4.93 16.02
N LEU A 22 -9.82 5.17 14.71
CA LEU A 22 -10.93 5.89 14.07
C LEU A 22 -12.32 5.26 14.36
N PRO A 23 -12.52 3.93 14.33
CA PRO A 23 -13.84 3.34 14.55
C PRO A 23 -14.42 3.64 15.93
N PHE A 24 -13.60 3.86 16.96
CA PHE A 24 -14.09 4.23 18.29
C PHE A 24 -14.88 5.54 18.28
N ILE A 25 -14.60 6.45 17.34
CA ILE A 25 -15.36 7.69 17.16
C ILE A 25 -16.82 7.38 16.81
N MET A 26 -17.06 6.36 15.99
CA MET A 26 -18.43 5.95 15.66
C MET A 26 -19.20 5.40 16.85
N TYR A 27 -18.52 4.82 17.84
CA TYR A 27 -19.14 4.25 19.05
C TYR A 27 -19.20 5.24 20.22
N ALA A 28 -18.71 6.46 20.05
CA ALA A 28 -18.73 7.48 21.10
C ALA A 28 -20.16 7.85 21.55
N TYR A 29 -21.17 7.60 20.71
CA TYR A 29 -22.57 7.80 21.06
C TYR A 29 -23.05 6.91 22.22
N LEU A 30 -22.43 5.74 22.45
CA LEU A 30 -22.75 4.85 23.57
C LEU A 30 -22.45 5.48 24.95
N LEU A 31 -21.62 6.54 24.99
CA LEU A 31 -21.32 7.28 26.21
C LEU A 31 -22.43 8.28 26.59
N ILE A 32 -23.41 8.47 25.70
CA ILE A 32 -24.43 9.52 25.82
C ILE A 32 -25.74 8.89 26.26
N PRO A 33 -26.39 9.42 27.31
CA PRO A 33 -27.64 8.86 27.79
C PRO A 33 -28.80 9.07 26.80
N GLU A 34 -29.80 8.19 26.88
CA GLU A 34 -31.05 8.27 26.12
C GLU A 34 -31.98 9.34 26.69
N ILE A 35 -31.61 10.62 26.53
CA ILE A 35 -32.38 11.79 26.99
C ILE A 35 -32.78 12.69 25.81
N LYS A 36 -33.99 13.25 25.85
CA LYS A 36 -34.50 14.19 24.83
C LYS A 36 -34.12 15.66 25.11
N VAL A 37 -33.94 16.02 26.38
CA VAL A 37 -33.51 17.36 26.80
C VAL A 37 -32.07 17.28 27.27
N VAL A 38 -31.17 17.98 26.57
CA VAL A 38 -29.75 18.04 26.93
C VAL A 38 -29.53 19.24 27.83
N ASN A 39 -29.17 18.97 29.08
CA ASN A 39 -28.79 20.01 30.04
C ASN A 39 -27.29 20.28 29.93
N PHE A 40 -26.93 21.45 29.42
CA PHE A 40 -25.58 22.00 29.51
C PHE A 40 -25.43 22.81 30.81
N LEU A 41 -24.18 23.16 31.15
CA LEU A 41 -23.84 23.90 32.37
C LEU A 41 -24.63 25.23 32.54
N PHE A 42 -25.12 25.82 31.43
CA PHE A 42 -25.81 27.12 31.43
C PHE A 42 -27.13 27.17 30.65
N PHE A 43 -27.54 26.09 29.96
CA PHE A 43 -28.79 26.08 29.19
C PHE A 43 -29.29 24.66 28.99
N SER A 44 -30.60 24.51 28.85
CA SER A 44 -31.27 23.26 28.51
C SER A 44 -31.80 23.37 27.08
N TYR A 45 -31.52 22.37 26.25
CA TYR A 45 -31.98 22.33 24.87
C TYR A 45 -32.78 21.06 24.59
N GLU A 46 -34.01 21.21 24.10
CA GLU A 46 -34.86 20.09 23.68
C GLU A 46 -34.62 19.76 22.20
N LEU A 47 -34.39 18.49 21.90
CA LEU A 47 -34.24 17.98 20.54
C LEU A 47 -35.61 17.99 19.82
N GLN A 48 -35.72 18.75 18.72
CA GLN A 48 -36.99 18.87 17.98
C GLN A 48 -37.31 17.65 17.09
N ASN A 49 -36.34 17.15 16.30
CA ASN A 49 -36.57 16.09 15.31
C ASN A 49 -35.88 14.75 15.62
N PHE A 50 -35.29 14.62 16.80
CA PHE A 50 -34.70 13.36 17.26
C PHE A 50 -35.39 12.90 18.53
N GLU A 51 -35.66 11.60 18.62
CA GLU A 51 -36.27 10.99 19.80
C GLU A 51 -35.39 11.20 21.04
N ASN A 52 -34.08 10.97 20.88
CA ASN A 52 -33.09 11.02 21.96
C ASN A 52 -31.74 11.56 21.47
N ALA A 53 -30.96 12.16 22.38
CA ALA A 53 -29.60 12.64 22.13
C ALA A 53 -28.67 11.53 21.63
N HIS A 54 -28.86 10.31 22.14
CA HIS A 54 -28.15 9.11 21.70
C HIS A 54 -28.24 8.89 20.18
N LEU A 55 -29.45 8.96 19.60
CA LEU A 55 -29.66 8.79 18.15
C LEU A 55 -29.07 9.95 17.34
N PHE A 56 -29.27 11.18 17.79
CA PHE A 56 -28.69 12.36 17.14
C PHE A 56 -27.16 12.22 17.02
N ILE A 57 -26.51 11.87 18.13
CA ILE A 57 -25.07 11.76 18.17
C ILE A 57 -24.55 10.55 17.37
N PHE A 58 -25.30 9.45 17.34
CA PHE A 58 -25.03 8.32 16.45
C PHE A 58 -24.95 8.76 14.98
N PHE A 59 -25.98 9.47 14.47
CA PHE A 59 -25.97 9.95 13.09
C PHE A 59 -24.86 10.95 12.82
N LEU A 60 -24.61 11.87 13.76
CA LEU A 60 -23.60 12.90 13.66
C LEU A 60 -22.17 12.31 13.62
N PHE A 61 -21.81 11.46 14.59
CA PHE A 61 -20.48 10.84 14.63
C PHE A 61 -20.23 9.88 13.49
N GLY A 62 -21.27 9.22 12.96
CA GLY A 62 -21.17 8.44 11.73
C GLY A 62 -20.66 9.27 10.55
N LYS A 63 -21.18 10.50 10.37
CA LYS A 63 -20.69 11.42 9.32
C LYS A 63 -19.30 11.98 9.63
N PHE A 64 -19.04 12.36 10.89
CA PHE A 64 -17.73 12.89 11.28
C PHE A 64 -16.61 11.89 11.09
N TYR A 65 -16.83 10.62 11.44
CA TYR A 65 -15.88 9.55 11.20
C TYR A 65 -15.55 9.43 9.71
N ILE A 66 -16.56 9.53 8.82
CA ILE A 66 -16.34 9.53 7.37
C ILE A 66 -15.45 10.70 6.94
N ILE A 67 -15.77 11.91 7.38
CA ILE A 67 -14.99 13.12 7.07
C ILE A 67 -13.54 12.97 7.57
N LEU A 68 -13.34 12.46 8.78
CA LEU A 68 -12.01 12.28 9.38
C LEU A 68 -11.15 11.30 8.61
N PHE A 69 -11.67 10.13 8.24
CA PHE A 69 -10.85 9.16 7.50
C PHE A 69 -10.52 9.66 6.08
N LEU A 70 -11.47 10.32 5.40
CA LEU A 70 -11.22 10.94 4.09
C LEU A 70 -10.15 12.04 4.17
N SER A 71 -10.14 12.78 5.28
CA SER A 71 -9.15 13.83 5.53
C SER A 71 -7.75 13.25 5.77
N ILE A 72 -7.65 12.19 6.58
CA ILE A 72 -6.37 11.49 6.78
C ILE A 72 -5.89 10.87 5.46
N TRP A 73 -6.79 10.27 4.69
CA TRP A 73 -6.48 9.73 3.38
C TRP A 73 -5.91 10.82 2.45
N PHE A 74 -6.57 11.97 2.37
CA PHE A 74 -6.12 13.11 1.56
C PHE A 74 -4.73 13.62 2.00
N LEU A 75 -4.49 13.74 3.32
CA LEU A 75 -3.22 14.26 3.86
C LEU A 75 -2.05 13.28 3.68
N THR A 76 -2.33 11.98 3.56
CA THR A 76 -1.31 10.93 3.47
C THR A 76 -0.86 10.64 2.03
N ILE A 77 -1.57 11.15 1.02
CA ILE A 77 -1.31 10.84 -0.39
C ILE A 77 -0.74 12.01 -1.17
N ILE A 78 0.28 11.71 -1.98
CA ILE A 78 0.93 12.69 -2.85
C ILE A 78 0.31 12.77 -4.24
N ASP A 79 -0.32 11.69 -4.69
CA ASP A 79 -0.84 11.53 -6.05
C ASP A 79 -1.93 12.55 -6.38
N TRP A 80 -2.05 12.91 -7.65
CA TRP A 80 -2.96 13.96 -8.12
C TRP A 80 -4.44 13.56 -7.99
N TRP A 81 -4.76 12.26 -8.06
CA TRP A 81 -6.15 11.78 -7.97
C TRP A 81 -6.78 12.03 -6.58
N ARG A 82 -6.00 12.43 -5.57
CA ARG A 82 -6.53 12.81 -4.25
C ARG A 82 -7.61 13.90 -4.31
N TYR A 83 -7.58 14.77 -5.32
CA TYR A 83 -8.56 15.85 -5.48
C TYR A 83 -9.98 15.32 -5.75
N PHE A 84 -10.12 14.08 -6.25
CA PHE A 84 -11.41 13.43 -6.44
C PHE A 84 -12.03 12.90 -5.14
N ILE A 85 -11.33 13.03 -4.01
CA ILE A 85 -11.92 12.79 -2.67
C ILE A 85 -12.81 13.98 -2.26
N PHE A 86 -12.59 15.18 -2.79
CA PHE A 86 -13.33 16.39 -2.39
C PHE A 86 -14.85 16.31 -2.60
N PRO A 87 -15.39 15.82 -3.74
CA PRO A 87 -16.84 15.68 -3.90
C PRO A 87 -17.48 14.82 -2.81
N ALA A 88 -16.81 13.74 -2.39
CA ALA A 88 -17.27 12.89 -1.30
C ALA A 88 -17.26 13.64 0.05
N ILE A 89 -16.19 14.38 0.35
CA ILE A 89 -16.11 15.20 1.57
C ILE A 89 -17.24 16.23 1.60
N VAL A 90 -17.41 17.01 0.54
CA VAL A 90 -18.46 18.05 0.45
C VAL A 90 -19.85 17.45 0.65
N LEU A 91 -20.13 16.31 0.02
CA LEU A 91 -21.43 15.66 0.13
C LEU A 91 -21.69 15.09 1.53
N VAL A 92 -20.67 14.55 2.20
CA VAL A 92 -20.79 14.08 3.58
C VAL A 92 -20.92 15.25 4.55
N SER A 93 -20.20 16.37 4.32
CA SER A 93 -20.37 17.61 5.09
C SER A 93 -21.78 18.18 4.97
N LEU A 94 -22.36 18.16 3.77
CA LEU A 94 -23.77 18.53 3.57
C LEU A 94 -24.72 17.64 4.39
N GLN A 95 -24.48 16.33 4.43
CA GLN A 95 -25.30 15.42 5.23
C GLN A 95 -25.12 15.63 6.74
N ALA A 96 -23.91 15.92 7.20
CA ALA A 96 -23.64 16.24 8.60
C ALA A 96 -24.32 17.56 9.01
N TYR A 97 -24.30 18.57 8.13
CA TYR A 97 -25.01 19.82 8.37
C TYR A 97 -26.53 19.60 8.42
N ALA A 98 -27.10 18.81 7.49
CA ALA A 98 -28.51 18.49 7.51
C ALA A 98 -28.95 17.82 8.83
N THR A 99 -28.11 16.95 9.42
CA THR A 99 -28.40 16.35 10.75
C THR A 99 -28.30 17.34 11.91
N LEU A 100 -27.44 18.36 11.80
CA LEU A 100 -27.31 19.42 12.80
C LEU A 100 -28.49 20.39 12.73
N GLU A 101 -28.86 20.80 11.53
CA GLU A 101 -29.96 21.72 11.28
C GLU A 101 -31.31 21.13 11.70
N SER A 102 -31.51 19.81 11.47
CA SER A 102 -32.72 19.14 11.96
C SER A 102 -32.85 19.18 13.48
N VAL A 103 -31.76 19.35 14.22
CA VAL A 103 -31.82 19.62 15.67
C VAL A 103 -32.15 21.07 15.95
N LEU A 104 -31.53 22.01 15.23
CA LEU A 104 -31.61 23.45 15.49
C LEU A 104 -32.95 24.08 15.08
N GLY A 105 -33.76 23.41 14.24
CA GLY A 105 -35.07 23.92 13.81
C GLY A 105 -35.00 25.10 12.84
N VAL A 106 -33.87 25.29 12.17
CA VAL A 106 -33.66 26.39 11.22
C VAL A 106 -33.97 25.88 9.82
N ASP A 107 -35.05 26.35 9.19
CA ASP A 107 -35.52 25.80 7.90
C ASP A 107 -34.99 26.51 6.64
N LYS A 108 -34.01 27.42 6.77
CA LYS A 108 -33.58 28.28 5.66
C LYS A 108 -32.19 27.95 5.13
N ASN A 109 -32.17 27.47 3.89
CA ASN A 109 -31.01 27.37 2.99
C ASN A 109 -29.95 26.30 3.33
N HIS A 110 -30.41 25.13 3.79
CA HIS A 110 -29.56 24.01 4.20
C HIS A 110 -28.48 23.60 3.19
N VAL A 111 -28.86 23.54 1.91
CA VAL A 111 -27.97 23.06 0.86
C VAL A 111 -26.78 24.01 0.68
N SER A 112 -27.02 25.33 0.63
CA SER A 112 -25.93 26.27 0.38
C SER A 112 -24.96 26.34 1.55
N ILE A 113 -25.47 26.29 2.79
CA ILE A 113 -24.64 26.35 3.99
C ILE A 113 -23.81 25.06 4.11
N GLY A 114 -24.43 23.90 3.96
CA GLY A 114 -23.73 22.60 4.02
C GLY A 114 -22.64 22.46 2.95
N VAL A 115 -22.92 22.87 1.71
CA VAL A 115 -21.92 22.90 0.63
C VAL A 115 -20.81 23.91 0.93
N GLY A 116 -21.16 25.11 1.40
CA GLY A 116 -20.20 26.15 1.78
C GLY A 116 -19.22 25.68 2.86
N ILE A 117 -19.73 25.01 3.91
CA ILE A 117 -18.91 24.40 4.97
C ILE A 117 -17.99 23.33 4.38
N GLY A 118 -18.50 22.46 3.50
CA GLY A 118 -17.70 21.43 2.85
C GLY A 118 -16.56 21.99 1.99
N VAL A 119 -16.84 23.03 1.20
CA VAL A 119 -15.83 23.70 0.36
C VAL A 119 -14.78 24.39 1.22
N LEU A 120 -15.19 25.12 2.26
CA LEU A 120 -14.28 25.76 3.21
C LEU A 120 -13.38 24.72 3.88
N TYR A 121 -13.94 23.58 4.29
CA TYR A 121 -13.19 22.48 4.87
C TYR A 121 -12.15 21.90 3.91
N VAL A 122 -12.51 21.71 2.64
CA VAL A 122 -11.58 21.27 1.59
C VAL A 122 -10.42 22.26 1.39
N ILE A 123 -10.69 23.57 1.43
CA ILE A 123 -9.65 24.60 1.36
C ILE A 123 -8.70 24.50 2.56
N ILE A 124 -9.24 24.33 3.77
CA ILE A 124 -8.43 24.10 4.98
C ILE A 124 -7.55 22.86 4.82
N LEU A 125 -8.12 21.73 4.33
CA LEU A 125 -7.35 20.51 4.10
C LEU A 125 -6.22 20.72 3.09
N GLN A 126 -6.45 21.47 2.02
CA GLN A 126 -5.42 21.78 1.04
C GLN A 126 -4.29 22.64 1.64
N LEU A 127 -4.63 23.59 2.51
CA LEU A 127 -3.65 24.39 3.25
C LEU A 127 -2.84 23.51 4.21
N LEU A 128 -3.51 22.65 4.99
CA LEU A 128 -2.86 21.70 5.90
C LEU A 128 -1.93 20.73 5.17
N HIS A 129 -2.33 20.24 4.00
CA HIS A 129 -1.49 19.37 3.18
C HIS A 129 -0.18 20.08 2.79
N ARG A 130 -0.26 21.35 2.36
CA ARG A 130 0.91 22.15 1.96
C ARG A 130 1.85 22.43 3.13
N THR A 131 1.31 22.71 4.32
CA THR A 131 2.10 23.08 5.50
C THR A 131 2.71 21.87 6.20
N LEU A 132 1.90 20.84 6.49
CA LEU A 132 2.32 19.71 7.32
C LEU A 132 3.17 18.69 6.56
N LYS A 133 3.02 18.59 5.22
CA LYS A 133 3.77 17.66 4.35
C LYS A 133 3.77 16.21 4.87
N ILE A 134 2.63 15.78 5.45
CA ILE A 134 2.44 14.46 6.05
C ILE A 134 2.69 13.33 5.03
N TYR A 135 2.34 13.56 3.76
CA TYR A 135 2.60 12.66 2.65
C TYR A 135 4.06 12.17 2.54
N ARG A 136 5.04 12.91 3.09
CA ARG A 136 6.44 12.47 3.15
C ARG A 136 6.62 11.16 3.93
N ALA A 137 5.75 10.86 4.89
CA ALA A 137 5.73 9.59 5.61
C ALA A 137 5.36 8.42 4.68
N ASN A 138 4.56 8.68 3.65
CA ASN A 138 4.11 7.69 2.67
C ASN A 138 5.13 7.46 1.54
N THR A 139 6.06 8.41 1.33
CA THR A 139 7.14 8.29 0.32
C THR A 139 8.22 7.28 0.73
N ILE A 140 8.26 6.87 1.99
CA ILE A 140 9.11 5.78 2.44
C ILE A 140 8.43 4.49 1.99
N HIS A 141 8.85 3.99 0.82
CA HIS A 141 8.78 2.57 0.51
C HIS A 141 9.64 1.86 1.56
N LEU A 142 9.07 1.59 2.74
CA LEU A 142 9.41 0.33 3.37
C LEU A 142 9.07 -0.74 2.34
N LEU A 143 9.87 -1.79 2.24
CA LEU A 143 9.55 -3.01 1.50
C LEU A 143 8.31 -3.66 2.13
N THR A 144 7.17 -2.99 2.08
CA THR A 144 5.87 -3.62 2.06
C THR A 144 5.87 -4.41 0.78
N PHE A 145 5.78 -5.72 0.95
CA PHE A 145 5.67 -6.68 -0.14
C PHE A 145 4.54 -6.20 -1.04
N ASP A 146 4.88 -5.58 -2.17
CA ASP A 146 3.91 -5.26 -3.20
C ASP A 146 3.43 -6.62 -3.72
N ILE A 147 2.32 -7.10 -3.17
CA ILE A 147 1.75 -8.41 -3.52
C ILE A 147 1.59 -8.49 -5.04
N ILE A 148 1.23 -7.37 -5.68
CA ILE A 148 1.14 -7.21 -7.14
C ILE A 148 2.51 -7.41 -7.81
N LYS A 149 3.57 -6.78 -7.29
CA LYS A 149 4.93 -6.93 -7.81
C LYS A 149 5.44 -8.35 -7.64
N LEU A 150 5.13 -9.01 -6.53
CA LEU A 150 5.50 -10.40 -6.25
C LEU A 150 4.77 -11.39 -7.15
N ILE A 151 3.47 -11.20 -7.39
CA ILE A 151 2.68 -11.97 -8.36
C ILE A 151 3.22 -11.76 -9.78
N SER A 152 3.55 -10.51 -10.15
CA SER A 152 4.12 -10.21 -11.47
C SER A 152 5.51 -10.80 -11.65
N SER A 153 6.36 -10.77 -10.61
CA SER A 153 7.70 -11.37 -10.62
C SER A 153 7.61 -12.88 -10.74
N TYR A 154 6.73 -13.52 -9.95
CA TYR A 154 6.51 -14.96 -9.98
C TYR A 154 6.01 -15.46 -11.34
N SER A 155 5.08 -14.73 -11.97
CA SER A 155 4.59 -15.04 -13.32
C SER A 155 5.70 -14.93 -14.38
N SER A 156 6.55 -13.90 -14.24
CA SER A 156 7.68 -13.64 -15.15
C SER A 156 8.80 -14.67 -14.97
N GLU A 157 9.13 -15.02 -13.73
CA GLU A 157 10.09 -16.08 -13.37
C GLU A 157 9.61 -17.44 -13.85
N LYS A 158 8.32 -17.77 -13.71
CA LYS A 158 7.72 -18.99 -14.25
C LYS A 158 7.86 -19.06 -15.79
N LYS A 159 7.64 -17.95 -16.50
CA LYS A 159 7.90 -17.87 -17.96
C LYS A 159 9.37 -18.12 -18.29
N LEU A 160 10.29 -17.58 -17.50
CA LEU A 160 11.73 -17.71 -17.70
C LEU A 160 12.21 -19.16 -17.44
N ILE A 161 11.66 -19.81 -16.41
CA ILE A 161 11.89 -21.23 -16.12
C ILE A 161 11.34 -22.11 -17.25
N ILE A 162 10.12 -21.86 -17.72
CA ILE A 162 9.55 -22.60 -18.87
C ILE A 162 10.39 -22.42 -20.13
N LEU A 163 10.92 -21.22 -20.37
CA LEU A 163 11.83 -20.94 -21.48
C LEU A 163 13.18 -21.65 -21.33
N LYS A 164 13.75 -21.67 -20.11
CA LYS A 164 14.97 -22.44 -19.80
C LYS A 164 14.76 -23.94 -19.98
N GLN A 165 13.64 -24.48 -19.49
CA GLN A 165 13.26 -25.89 -19.64
C GLN A 165 13.14 -26.26 -21.12
N LYS A 166 12.40 -25.47 -21.92
CA LYS A 166 12.28 -25.67 -23.37
C LYS A 166 13.62 -25.61 -24.11
N LEU A 167 14.57 -24.78 -23.65
CA LEU A 167 15.91 -24.70 -24.24
C LEU A 167 16.78 -25.91 -23.88
N ILE A 168 16.64 -26.44 -22.67
CA ILE A 168 17.31 -27.69 -22.24
C ILE A 168 16.74 -28.88 -23.02
N ASP A 169 15.41 -28.93 -23.21
CA ASP A 169 14.75 -29.95 -24.02
C ASP A 169 15.16 -29.85 -25.51
N ASP A 170 15.26 -28.63 -26.05
CA ASP A 170 15.78 -28.38 -27.41
C ASP A 170 17.28 -28.73 -27.55
N GLN A 171 18.10 -28.53 -26.50
CA GLN A 171 19.52 -28.91 -26.49
C GLN A 171 19.69 -30.43 -26.44
N ASN A 172 18.90 -31.13 -25.62
CA ASN A 172 18.90 -32.59 -25.54
C ASN A 172 18.44 -33.22 -26.87
N SER A 173 17.51 -32.58 -27.58
CA SER A 173 17.11 -32.96 -28.94
C SER A 173 18.17 -32.68 -30.03
N LYS A 174 19.17 -31.83 -29.75
CA LYS A 174 20.15 -31.31 -30.74
C LYS A 174 21.55 -31.89 -30.63
N ASN A 175 21.76 -32.89 -29.77
CA ASN A 175 22.93 -33.76 -29.89
C ASN A 175 22.90 -34.64 -31.16
N ALA A 176 21.84 -34.54 -31.97
CA ALA A 176 21.79 -35.03 -33.35
C ALA A 176 21.95 -33.87 -34.36
N ARG A 177 23.15 -33.81 -34.96
CA ARG A 177 23.57 -33.08 -36.17
C ARG A 177 23.96 -31.60 -36.04
N GLU A 178 25.27 -31.41 -36.18
CA GLU A 178 25.97 -30.18 -36.54
C GLU A 178 25.42 -29.55 -37.82
N ASN A 179 24.65 -28.47 -37.68
CA ASN A 179 24.72 -27.28 -38.53
C ASN A 179 23.77 -26.20 -38.03
N GLN A 180 24.01 -25.71 -36.81
CA GLN A 180 23.13 -24.73 -36.16
C GLN A 180 23.87 -23.58 -35.46
N ASN A 181 25.17 -23.38 -35.74
CA ASN A 181 26.00 -22.42 -35.01
C ASN A 181 25.62 -20.95 -35.23
N ASN A 182 25.15 -20.54 -36.42
CA ASN A 182 24.81 -19.13 -36.65
C ASN A 182 23.48 -18.69 -36.02
N ARG A 183 22.47 -19.56 -35.97
CA ARG A 183 21.16 -19.23 -35.41
C ARG A 183 21.16 -19.32 -33.88
N LEU A 184 21.94 -20.24 -33.31
CA LEU A 184 22.20 -20.31 -31.88
C LEU A 184 23.07 -19.16 -31.40
N ASN A 185 24.14 -18.79 -32.11
CA ASN A 185 24.92 -17.60 -31.75
C ASN A 185 24.07 -16.34 -31.81
N HIS A 186 23.17 -16.19 -32.78
CA HIS A 186 22.28 -15.03 -32.83
C HIS A 186 21.27 -15.02 -31.67
N LYS A 187 20.73 -16.20 -31.29
CA LYS A 187 19.85 -16.35 -30.12
C LYS A 187 20.59 -16.10 -28.80
N ILE A 188 21.80 -16.61 -28.66
CA ILE A 188 22.68 -16.38 -27.49
C ILE A 188 23.04 -14.90 -27.40
N LYS A 189 23.35 -14.23 -28.50
CA LYS A 189 23.64 -12.78 -28.54
C LYS A 189 22.41 -11.95 -28.20
N THR A 190 21.22 -12.35 -28.66
CA THR A 190 19.96 -11.70 -28.24
C THR A 190 19.66 -11.95 -26.77
N LEU A 191 19.90 -13.16 -26.24
CA LEU A 191 19.70 -13.49 -24.83
C LEU A 191 20.74 -12.79 -23.93
N GLN A 192 21.99 -12.68 -24.37
CA GLN A 192 23.02 -11.84 -23.76
C GLN A 192 22.63 -10.37 -23.83
N SER A 193 22.01 -9.91 -24.92
CA SER A 193 21.48 -8.54 -24.99
C SER A 193 20.32 -8.33 -24.02
N TYR A 194 19.45 -9.33 -23.81
CA TYR A 194 18.36 -9.28 -22.82
C TYR A 194 18.86 -9.45 -21.37
N LEU A 195 20.00 -10.11 -21.16
CA LEU A 195 20.71 -10.19 -19.88
C LEU A 195 21.52 -8.92 -19.58
N ALA A 196 22.15 -8.33 -20.60
CA ALA A 196 22.98 -7.13 -20.51
C ALA A 196 22.13 -5.83 -20.49
N HIS A 197 20.98 -5.82 -21.17
CA HIS A 197 19.91 -4.88 -20.86
C HIS A 197 19.27 -5.31 -19.55
N ASN A 198 19.88 -4.87 -18.45
CA ASN A 198 19.29 -4.84 -17.13
C ASN A 198 17.78 -4.61 -17.25
N GLY A 199 16.98 -5.64 -16.91
CA GLY A 199 15.52 -5.67 -17.04
C GLY A 199 14.78 -4.48 -16.40
N LYS A 200 15.51 -3.62 -15.67
CA LYS A 200 15.08 -2.30 -15.19
C LYS A 200 14.44 -1.41 -16.24
N LEU A 201 14.93 -1.30 -17.48
CA LEU A 201 14.43 -0.27 -18.43
C LEU A 201 13.09 -0.63 -19.08
N VAL A 202 12.95 -1.83 -19.61
CA VAL A 202 11.68 -2.33 -20.20
C VAL A 202 10.62 -2.48 -19.11
N TYR A 203 10.99 -3.01 -17.93
CA TYR A 203 10.12 -3.06 -16.76
C TYR A 203 9.67 -1.67 -16.32
N LYS A 204 10.56 -0.68 -16.31
CA LYS A 204 10.22 0.70 -15.90
C LYS A 204 9.25 1.38 -16.86
N TYR A 205 9.37 1.16 -18.17
CA TYR A 205 8.40 1.68 -19.14
C TYR A 205 7.05 0.97 -19.05
N PHE A 206 7.05 -0.36 -18.97
CA PHE A 206 5.82 -1.15 -18.89
C PHE A 206 5.08 -0.89 -17.58
N ALA A 207 5.80 -0.88 -16.44
CA ALA A 207 5.26 -0.51 -15.13
C ALA A 207 4.69 0.91 -15.11
N LYS A 208 5.37 1.90 -15.71
CA LYS A 208 4.87 3.27 -15.80
C LYS A 208 3.55 3.39 -16.59
N SER A 209 3.38 2.58 -17.65
CA SER A 209 2.13 2.57 -18.41
C SER A 209 0.96 1.92 -17.67
N LEU A 210 1.26 0.92 -16.81
CA LEU A 210 0.31 0.28 -15.92
C LEU A 210 -0.10 1.22 -14.78
N ASP A 211 0.84 1.96 -14.21
CA ASP A 211 0.58 2.93 -13.13
C ASP A 211 -0.42 4.01 -13.57
N ILE A 212 -0.27 4.56 -14.79
CA ILE A 212 -1.19 5.59 -15.31
C ILE A 212 -2.62 5.06 -15.47
N LYS A 213 -2.79 3.84 -16.00
CA LYS A 213 -4.13 3.22 -16.15
C LYS A 213 -4.80 2.98 -14.79
N MET A 214 -4.02 2.57 -13.79
CA MET A 214 -4.53 2.38 -12.43
C MET A 214 -4.99 3.68 -11.80
N GLU A 215 -4.28 4.79 -12.02
CA GLU A 215 -4.69 6.12 -11.53
C GLU A 215 -6.05 6.54 -12.10
N TYR A 216 -6.29 6.38 -13.41
CA TYR A 216 -7.59 6.69 -14.00
C TYR A 216 -8.72 5.79 -13.49
N LEU A 217 -8.43 4.51 -13.24
CA LEU A 217 -9.40 3.59 -12.63
C LEU A 217 -9.78 4.04 -11.22
N ILE A 218 -8.81 4.50 -10.42
CA ILE A 218 -9.06 5.05 -9.08
C ILE A 218 -9.93 6.30 -9.17
N VAL A 219 -9.65 7.21 -10.11
CA VAL A 219 -10.46 8.42 -10.33
C VAL A 219 -11.90 8.06 -10.68
N PHE A 220 -12.09 7.10 -11.59
CA PHE A 220 -13.42 6.62 -11.97
C PHE A 220 -14.18 6.04 -10.76
N LEU A 221 -13.53 5.20 -9.96
CA LEU A 221 -14.12 4.65 -8.73
C LEU A 221 -14.49 5.75 -7.72
N LEU A 222 -13.62 6.75 -7.52
CA LEU A 222 -13.89 7.87 -6.61
C LEU A 222 -15.07 8.72 -7.07
N LEU A 223 -15.20 8.96 -8.37
CA LEU A 223 -16.33 9.68 -8.95
C LEU A 223 -17.65 8.93 -8.81
N LEU A 224 -17.63 7.59 -8.71
CA LEU A 224 -18.83 6.79 -8.43
C LEU A 224 -19.29 6.89 -6.97
N ALA A 225 -18.40 7.24 -6.04
CA ALA A 225 -18.69 7.21 -4.60
C ALA A 225 -19.88 8.10 -4.18
N PRO A 226 -20.00 9.36 -4.65
CA PRO A 226 -21.17 10.21 -4.36
C PRO A 226 -22.50 9.59 -4.83
N PHE A 227 -22.51 8.94 -6.00
CA PHE A 227 -23.69 8.27 -6.55
C PHE A 227 -24.09 7.07 -5.71
N ILE A 228 -23.11 6.27 -5.28
CA ILE A 228 -23.32 5.14 -4.37
C ILE A 228 -23.99 5.62 -3.08
N LEU A 229 -23.47 6.69 -2.46
CA LEU A 229 -24.00 7.22 -1.21
C LEU A 229 -25.44 7.75 -1.35
N LYS A 230 -25.81 8.28 -2.51
CA LYS A 230 -27.16 8.79 -2.79
C LYS A 230 -28.09 7.81 -3.50
N SER A 231 -27.66 6.57 -3.71
CA SER A 231 -28.44 5.56 -4.44
C SER A 231 -29.80 5.26 -3.79
N TYR A 232 -29.92 5.42 -2.47
CA TYR A 232 -31.19 5.27 -1.74
C TYR A 232 -32.31 6.22 -2.21
N ILE A 233 -32.00 7.34 -2.87
CA ILE A 233 -33.01 8.29 -3.37
C ILE A 233 -33.88 7.65 -4.47
N PHE A 234 -33.37 6.64 -5.18
CA PHE A 234 -34.15 5.93 -6.21
C PHE A 234 -35.23 5.01 -5.64
N ILE A 235 -35.24 4.79 -4.32
CA ILE A 235 -36.21 3.93 -3.66
C ILE A 235 -37.42 4.77 -3.25
N PRO A 236 -38.65 4.32 -3.58
CA PRO A 236 -39.85 5.05 -3.19
C PRO A 236 -40.01 5.06 -1.67
N LYS A 237 -40.51 6.18 -1.13
CA LYS A 237 -40.78 6.37 0.30
C LYS A 237 -42.12 5.76 0.70
N ILE A 238 -42.25 4.45 0.53
CA ILE A 238 -43.43 3.67 0.91
C ILE A 238 -43.14 2.97 2.24
N GLU A 239 -44.13 2.89 3.13
CA GLU A 239 -44.09 2.10 4.37
C GLU A 239 -44.24 0.60 4.06
N ASP A 240 -43.39 0.08 3.19
CA ASP A 240 -43.23 -1.35 2.95
C ASP A 240 -41.80 -1.73 3.36
N SER A 241 -41.65 -2.82 4.12
CA SER A 241 -40.36 -3.36 4.59
C SER A 241 -39.82 -4.47 3.69
N VAL A 242 -40.64 -4.98 2.75
CA VAL A 242 -40.34 -6.21 2.02
C VAL A 242 -39.69 -5.91 0.67
N LEU A 243 -38.44 -6.32 0.53
CA LEU A 243 -37.72 -6.26 -0.73
C LEU A 243 -38.21 -7.40 -1.64
N ARG A 244 -38.78 -7.04 -2.79
CA ARG A 244 -39.26 -8.00 -3.80
C ARG A 244 -38.36 -7.90 -5.04
N ILE A 245 -37.52 -8.92 -5.26
CA ILE A 245 -36.71 -9.05 -6.48
C ILE A 245 -37.17 -10.29 -7.22
N GLY A 246 -38.01 -10.10 -8.24
CA GLY A 246 -38.63 -11.21 -8.97
C GLY A 246 -39.42 -12.12 -8.04
N SER A 247 -38.99 -13.37 -7.89
CA SER A 247 -39.58 -14.37 -6.99
C SER A 247 -39.04 -14.34 -5.56
N PHE A 248 -37.97 -13.59 -5.28
CA PHE A 248 -37.38 -13.51 -3.95
C PHE A 248 -38.06 -12.40 -3.13
N GLN A 249 -38.53 -12.78 -1.94
CA GLN A 249 -39.04 -11.85 -0.94
C GLN A 249 -38.08 -11.88 0.26
N TYR A 250 -37.62 -10.70 0.66
CA TYR A 250 -36.74 -10.53 1.79
C TYR A 250 -37.28 -9.42 2.68
N ASP A 251 -37.65 -9.76 3.92
CA ASP A 251 -38.09 -8.78 4.91
C ASP A 251 -36.87 -8.10 5.53
N THR A 252 -36.76 -6.80 5.32
CA THR A 252 -35.63 -6.01 5.83
C THR A 252 -35.72 -5.74 7.32
N HIS A 253 -36.90 -5.93 7.94
CA HIS A 253 -37.17 -5.56 9.35
C HIS A 253 -36.95 -4.07 9.66
N PHE A 254 -36.94 -3.20 8.65
CA PHE A 254 -36.97 -1.74 8.81
C PHE A 254 -38.39 -1.21 8.60
N ASN A 255 -38.70 -0.04 9.17
CA ASN A 255 -40.00 0.61 8.98
C ASN A 255 -40.33 0.91 7.50
N SER A 256 -39.31 1.11 6.67
CA SER A 256 -39.48 1.25 5.22
C SER A 256 -38.22 0.78 4.48
N LEU A 257 -38.43 0.32 3.25
CA LEU A 257 -37.36 0.03 2.30
C LEU A 257 -36.44 1.24 2.08
N TYR A 258 -36.99 2.45 2.08
CA TYR A 258 -36.20 3.67 1.95
C TYR A 258 -35.18 3.83 3.08
N ILE A 259 -35.59 3.60 4.33
CA ILE A 259 -34.69 3.67 5.50
C ILE A 259 -33.64 2.55 5.44
N PHE A 260 -34.03 1.33 5.09
CA PHE A 260 -33.10 0.23 4.87
C PHE A 260 -32.02 0.61 3.85
N PHE A 261 -32.42 1.07 2.66
CA PHE A 261 -31.49 1.47 1.61
C PHE A 261 -30.64 2.68 1.99
N TYR A 262 -31.15 3.61 2.79
CA TYR A 262 -30.37 4.71 3.34
C TYR A 262 -29.20 4.20 4.20
N PHE A 263 -29.48 3.32 5.16
CA PHE A 263 -28.43 2.72 6.01
C PHE A 263 -27.47 1.84 5.19
N PHE A 264 -28.00 1.01 4.31
CA PHE A 264 -27.23 0.17 3.40
C PHE A 264 -26.26 1.01 2.55
N SER A 265 -26.75 2.11 1.94
CA SER A 265 -25.94 2.98 1.10
C SER A 265 -24.80 3.64 1.86
N ILE A 266 -25.02 4.04 3.12
CA ILE A 266 -23.99 4.64 3.98
C ILE A 266 -22.92 3.60 4.33
N LYS A 267 -23.31 2.42 4.83
CA LYS A 267 -22.36 1.37 5.21
C LYS A 267 -21.61 0.84 3.99
N PHE A 268 -22.28 0.67 2.85
CA PHE A 268 -21.65 0.24 1.60
C PHE A 268 -20.68 1.29 1.04
N PHE A 269 -21.07 2.58 1.02
CA PHE A 269 -20.17 3.68 0.67
C PHE A 269 -18.91 3.67 1.54
N HIS A 270 -19.06 3.40 2.83
CA HIS A 270 -17.96 3.35 3.77
C HIS A 270 -16.97 2.23 3.45
N ILE A 271 -17.46 1.00 3.24
CA ILE A 271 -16.64 -0.14 2.79
C ILE A 271 -15.95 0.19 1.46
N PHE A 272 -16.68 0.79 0.52
CA PHE A 272 -16.18 1.12 -0.80
C PHE A 272 -15.00 2.11 -0.74
N MET A 273 -15.15 3.20 0.01
CA MET A 273 -14.10 4.21 0.16
C MET A 273 -12.87 3.68 0.92
N LEU A 274 -13.07 2.93 2.01
CA LEU A 274 -11.98 2.30 2.73
C LEU A 274 -11.22 1.28 1.88
N SER A 275 -11.93 0.53 1.03
CA SER A 275 -11.31 -0.44 0.13
C SER A 275 -10.38 0.25 -0.87
N ILE A 276 -10.81 1.36 -1.49
CA ILE A 276 -9.95 2.15 -2.38
C ILE A 276 -8.74 2.70 -1.61
N TRP A 277 -8.96 3.19 -0.39
CA TRP A 277 -7.87 3.69 0.45
C TRP A 277 -6.85 2.58 0.80
N PHE A 278 -7.32 1.36 1.09
CA PHE A 278 -6.48 0.21 1.38
C PHE A 278 -5.61 -0.21 0.18
N PHE A 279 -6.16 -0.18 -1.03
CA PHE A 279 -5.41 -0.51 -2.25
C PHE A 279 -4.43 0.59 -2.66
N THR A 280 -4.75 1.86 -2.39
CA THR A 280 -3.90 3.00 -2.73
C THR A 280 -2.77 3.24 -1.71
N THR A 281 -2.91 2.74 -0.48
CA THR A 281 -1.91 2.92 0.58
C THR A 281 -0.80 1.87 0.52
N LYS A 282 0.47 2.33 0.51
CA LYS A 282 1.66 1.46 0.46
C LYS A 282 2.37 1.29 1.81
N THR A 283 1.95 1.99 2.85
CA THR A 283 2.60 2.04 4.17
C THR A 283 1.95 1.14 5.22
N ILE A 284 2.56 1.09 6.41
CA ILE A 284 2.04 0.42 7.63
C ILE A 284 0.61 0.86 7.98
N LEU A 285 0.21 2.07 7.57
CA LEU A 285 -1.15 2.61 7.68
C LEU A 285 -2.22 1.66 7.14
N LYS A 286 -1.88 0.85 6.13
CA LYS A 286 -2.75 -0.15 5.50
C LYS A 286 -3.37 -1.12 6.51
N TYR A 287 -2.69 -1.44 7.61
CA TYR A 287 -3.23 -2.34 8.64
C TYR A 287 -4.31 -1.66 9.50
N GLY A 288 -4.14 -0.37 9.81
CA GLY A 288 -5.19 0.42 10.46
C GLY A 288 -6.41 0.57 9.56
N ILE A 289 -6.22 0.75 8.25
CA ILE A 289 -7.34 0.80 7.29
C ILE A 289 -8.06 -0.54 7.23
N PHE A 290 -7.32 -1.66 7.20
CA PHE A 290 -7.91 -3.00 7.18
C PHE A 290 -8.81 -3.26 8.39
N PHE A 291 -8.38 -2.82 9.58
CA PHE A 291 -9.20 -2.86 10.79
C PHE A 291 -10.55 -2.13 10.61
N ASN A 292 -10.53 -0.93 10.02
CA ASN A 292 -11.73 -0.17 9.73
C ASN A 292 -12.65 -0.91 8.72
N ILE A 293 -12.08 -1.60 7.72
CA ILE A 293 -12.86 -2.40 6.76
C ILE A 293 -13.58 -3.55 7.46
N ILE A 294 -12.92 -4.26 8.37
CA ILE A 294 -13.53 -5.37 9.12
C ILE A 294 -14.76 -4.88 9.89
N ILE A 295 -14.62 -3.78 10.65
CA ILE A 295 -15.75 -3.20 11.40
C ILE A 295 -16.86 -2.76 10.46
N ALA A 296 -16.52 -2.13 9.33
CA ALA A 296 -17.51 -1.73 8.33
C ALA A 296 -18.29 -2.91 7.75
N ILE A 297 -17.64 -4.07 7.54
CA ILE A 297 -18.30 -5.31 7.08
C ILE A 297 -19.24 -5.86 8.16
N PHE A 298 -18.84 -5.88 9.43
CA PHE A 298 -19.73 -6.30 10.53
C PHE A 298 -20.96 -5.40 10.68
N GLN A 299 -20.77 -4.09 10.52
CA GLN A 299 -21.87 -3.12 10.46
C GLN A 299 -22.82 -3.39 9.30
N MET A 300 -22.26 -3.70 8.13
CA MET A 300 -23.06 -4.05 6.95
C MET A 300 -23.91 -5.31 7.19
N PHE A 301 -23.33 -6.31 7.85
CA PHE A 301 -24.06 -7.55 8.17
C PHE A 301 -25.25 -7.30 9.11
N GLN A 302 -25.15 -6.37 10.05
CA GLN A 302 -26.27 -6.02 10.94
C GLN A 302 -27.39 -5.27 10.23
N VAL A 303 -27.05 -4.37 9.30
CA VAL A 303 -28.07 -3.76 8.43
C VAL A 303 -28.83 -4.84 7.64
N LEU A 304 -28.15 -5.93 7.25
CA LEU A 304 -28.77 -7.09 6.57
C LEU A 304 -29.44 -8.10 7.52
N ASN A 305 -29.29 -7.96 8.83
CA ASN A 305 -29.85 -8.91 9.80
C ASN A 305 -30.41 -8.14 10.99
N ASN A 306 -31.35 -7.24 10.70
CA ASN A 306 -31.95 -6.34 11.68
C ASN A 306 -33.01 -7.03 12.55
N LYS A 307 -32.63 -8.09 13.28
CA LYS A 307 -33.53 -8.84 14.17
C LYS A 307 -33.63 -8.25 15.58
N THR A 308 -32.72 -7.35 15.95
CA THR A 308 -32.65 -6.71 17.26
C THR A 308 -33.03 -5.24 17.15
N SER A 309 -33.85 -4.73 18.07
CA SER A 309 -34.38 -3.36 18.04
C SER A 309 -33.33 -2.26 18.22
N LYS A 310 -32.12 -2.59 18.67
CA LYS A 310 -30.98 -1.67 18.75
C LYS A 310 -29.89 -2.11 17.78
N LEU A 311 -29.64 -1.26 16.79
CA LEU A 311 -28.53 -1.37 15.86
C LEU A 311 -27.21 -1.06 16.60
N ASP A 312 -26.15 -1.78 16.27
CA ASP A 312 -24.75 -1.42 16.53
C ASP A 312 -24.18 -1.57 17.98
N GLU A 313 -24.90 -2.15 18.97
CA GLU A 313 -24.37 -2.29 20.36
C GLU A 313 -23.34 -3.43 20.54
N ASN A 314 -23.49 -4.55 19.82
CA ASN A 314 -22.67 -5.76 20.03
C ASN A 314 -21.53 -5.95 19.00
N GLU A 315 -21.43 -5.09 17.99
CA GLU A 315 -20.49 -5.28 16.87
C GLU A 315 -19.03 -5.15 17.30
N LEU A 316 -18.71 -4.16 18.15
CA LEU A 316 -17.35 -3.94 18.59
C LEU A 316 -16.83 -5.16 19.36
N TRP A 317 -17.65 -5.69 20.27
CA TRP A 317 -17.32 -6.85 21.09
C TRP A 317 -17.25 -8.16 20.28
N THR A 318 -18.06 -8.29 19.23
CA THR A 318 -18.02 -9.46 18.33
C THR A 318 -16.86 -9.39 17.33
N ALA A 319 -16.45 -8.20 16.90
CA ALA A 319 -15.33 -8.01 15.97
C ALA A 319 -13.95 -8.11 16.65
N LEU A 320 -13.84 -7.71 17.93
CA LEU A 320 -12.59 -7.65 18.71
C LEU A 320 -11.80 -8.98 18.73
N PRO A 321 -12.42 -10.14 19.03
CA PRO A 321 -11.73 -11.43 19.11
C PRO A 321 -11.13 -11.88 17.77
N ILE A 322 -11.76 -11.51 16.65
CA ILE A 322 -11.28 -11.85 15.31
C ILE A 322 -10.13 -10.92 14.91
N MET A 323 -10.16 -9.66 15.34
CA MET A 323 -9.23 -8.66 14.83
C MET A 323 -7.94 -8.51 15.64
N ILE A 324 -7.91 -8.87 16.93
CA ILE A 324 -6.65 -8.94 17.70
C ILE A 324 -5.64 -9.93 17.07
N PRO A 325 -6.01 -11.20 16.76
CA PRO A 325 -5.10 -12.15 16.14
C PRO A 325 -4.61 -11.68 14.78
N ILE A 326 -5.51 -11.15 13.95
CA ILE A 326 -5.18 -10.61 12.62
C ILE A 326 -4.16 -9.47 12.75
N LEU A 327 -4.41 -8.50 13.63
CA LEU A 327 -3.50 -7.38 13.88
C LEU A 327 -2.13 -7.85 14.38
N LEU A 328 -2.12 -8.81 15.31
CA LEU A 328 -0.90 -9.39 15.87
C LEU A 328 -0.09 -10.14 14.81
N THR A 329 -0.74 -10.99 14.01
CA THR A 329 -0.11 -11.72 12.90
C THR A 329 0.51 -10.76 11.89
N PHE A 330 -0.18 -9.67 11.53
CA PHE A 330 0.36 -8.68 10.59
C PHE A 330 1.50 -7.83 11.19
N LEU A 331 1.44 -7.50 12.49
CA LEU A 331 2.53 -6.80 13.18
C LEU A 331 3.78 -7.68 13.28
N LEU A 332 3.62 -8.98 13.54
CA LEU A 332 4.71 -9.95 13.50
C LEU A 332 5.27 -10.11 12.08
N LEU A 333 4.41 -10.14 11.06
CA LEU A 333 4.84 -10.17 9.66
C LEU A 333 5.72 -8.95 9.32
N HIS A 334 5.33 -7.76 9.76
CA HIS A 334 6.15 -6.55 9.60
C HIS A 334 7.54 -6.69 10.25
N ARG A 335 7.63 -7.30 11.45
CA ARG A 335 8.90 -7.54 12.13
C ARG A 335 9.78 -8.55 11.39
N LEU A 336 9.19 -9.64 10.87
CA LEU A 336 9.88 -10.66 10.08
C LEU A 336 10.47 -10.05 8.79
N ILE A 337 9.73 -9.16 8.15
CA ILE A 337 10.14 -8.48 6.91
C ILE A 337 11.33 -7.53 7.16
N LYS A 338 11.32 -6.79 8.28
CA LYS A 338 12.43 -5.92 8.66
C LYS A 338 13.72 -6.71 8.91
N TYR A 339 13.60 -7.92 9.45
CA TYR A 339 14.74 -8.82 9.65
C TYR A 339 15.28 -9.34 8.31
N LYS A 340 14.41 -9.82 7.41
CA LYS A 340 14.82 -10.33 6.09
C LYS A 340 15.54 -9.28 5.23
N ASN A 341 15.05 -8.03 5.21
CA ASN A 341 15.68 -6.95 4.45
C ASN A 341 17.10 -6.61 4.94
N ARG A 342 17.35 -6.68 6.25
CA ARG A 342 18.70 -6.44 6.80
C ARG A 342 19.68 -7.54 6.39
N ASN A 343 19.21 -8.77 6.22
CA ASN A 343 20.03 -9.88 5.74
C ASN A 343 20.30 -9.78 4.23
N GLU A 344 19.33 -9.35 3.43
CA GLU A 344 19.54 -9.12 1.98
C GLU A 344 20.58 -8.00 1.74
N VAL A 345 20.53 -6.90 2.50
CA VAL A 345 21.55 -5.83 2.43
C VAL A 345 22.94 -6.34 2.82
N LEU A 346 23.03 -7.15 3.89
CA LEU A 346 24.30 -7.73 4.32
C LEU A 346 24.87 -8.69 3.26
N ASN A 347 24.02 -9.48 2.60
CA ASN A 347 24.45 -10.37 1.52
C ASN A 347 24.93 -9.59 0.29
N GLU A 348 24.30 -8.46 -0.06
CA GLU A 348 24.76 -7.59 -1.15
C GLU A 348 26.11 -6.92 -0.84
N GLU A 349 26.33 -6.49 0.42
CA GLU A 349 27.62 -5.93 0.87
C GLU A 349 28.73 -6.99 0.83
N ILE A 350 28.45 -8.21 1.30
CA ILE A 350 29.39 -9.34 1.24
C ILE A 350 29.74 -9.69 -0.21
N GLU A 351 28.75 -9.73 -1.13
CA GLU A 351 29.00 -10.04 -2.54
C GLU A 351 29.86 -8.97 -3.24
N GLN A 352 29.67 -7.69 -2.88
CA GLN A 352 30.50 -6.59 -3.38
C GLN A 352 31.94 -6.70 -2.87
N GLU A 353 32.12 -7.07 -1.60
CA GLU A 353 33.43 -7.29 -1.00
C GLU A 353 34.13 -8.50 -1.64
N ILE A 354 33.41 -9.61 -1.89
CA ILE A 354 33.92 -10.77 -2.64
C ILE A 354 34.34 -10.37 -4.05
N GLN A 355 33.54 -9.56 -4.76
CA GLN A 355 33.88 -9.10 -6.11
C GLN A 355 35.08 -8.16 -6.13
N GLN A 356 35.23 -7.30 -5.13
CA GLN A 356 36.41 -6.47 -4.96
C GLN A 356 37.66 -7.32 -4.72
N VAL A 357 37.61 -8.27 -3.80
CA VAL A 357 38.70 -9.21 -3.53
C VAL A 357 39.04 -10.03 -4.78
N ILE A 358 38.06 -10.54 -5.53
CA ILE A 358 38.30 -11.23 -6.80
C ILE A 358 38.93 -10.30 -7.85
N SER A 359 38.53 -9.03 -7.91
CA SER A 359 39.12 -8.06 -8.83
C SER A 359 40.56 -7.69 -8.46
N GLU A 360 40.85 -7.58 -7.16
CA GLU A 360 42.19 -7.37 -6.63
C GLU A 360 43.07 -8.61 -6.87
N LEU A 361 42.57 -9.81 -6.61
CA LEU A 361 43.25 -11.08 -6.93
C LEU A 361 43.49 -11.25 -8.43
N ASN A 362 42.52 -10.93 -9.28
CA ASN A 362 42.71 -10.94 -10.74
C ASN A 362 43.73 -9.88 -11.19
N SER A 363 43.84 -8.75 -10.49
CA SER A 363 44.89 -7.76 -10.75
C SER A 363 46.28 -8.26 -10.32
N LEU A 364 46.35 -9.03 -9.23
CA LEU A 364 47.57 -9.69 -8.74
C LEU A 364 48.00 -10.86 -9.66
N ASP A 365 47.06 -11.62 -10.19
CA ASP A 365 47.29 -12.73 -11.15
C ASP A 365 47.97 -12.25 -12.44
N THR A 366 47.78 -10.98 -12.86
CA THR A 366 48.48 -10.46 -14.05
C THR A 366 49.96 -10.18 -13.82
N LEU A 367 50.39 -9.93 -12.58
CA LEU A 367 51.79 -9.70 -12.22
C LEU A 367 52.53 -11.02 -11.97
N GLU A 368 51.87 -11.97 -11.29
CA GLU A 368 52.42 -13.30 -11.03
C GLU A 368 52.58 -14.10 -12.31
N ASN A 369 51.59 -14.09 -13.23
CA ASN A 369 51.71 -14.78 -14.52
C ASN A 369 52.84 -14.21 -15.40
N LYS A 370 53.15 -12.91 -15.31
CA LYS A 370 54.25 -12.28 -16.08
C LYS A 370 55.62 -12.62 -15.51
N LEU A 371 55.76 -12.66 -14.17
CA LEU A 371 56.99 -13.06 -13.48
C LEU A 371 57.23 -14.58 -13.58
N VAL A 372 56.18 -15.38 -13.56
CA VAL A 372 56.24 -16.83 -13.80
C VAL A 372 56.64 -17.11 -15.25
N GLN A 373 56.15 -16.36 -16.23
CA GLN A 373 56.62 -16.42 -17.62
C GLN A 373 58.08 -15.99 -17.77
N GLU A 374 58.52 -14.89 -17.12
CA GLU A 374 59.94 -14.48 -17.09
C GLU A 374 60.85 -15.54 -16.45
N LEU A 375 60.39 -16.21 -15.38
CA LEU A 375 61.11 -17.33 -14.75
C LEU A 375 61.17 -18.59 -15.61
N GLN A 376 60.09 -18.91 -16.32
CA GLN A 376 60.05 -20.04 -17.25
C GLN A 376 61.01 -19.81 -18.42
N LEU A 377 61.03 -18.60 -19.00
CA LEU A 377 61.98 -18.21 -20.06
C LEU A 377 63.44 -18.22 -19.57
N LEU A 378 63.71 -17.77 -18.34
CA LEU A 378 65.05 -17.85 -17.74
C LEU A 378 65.49 -19.31 -17.54
N ARG A 379 64.56 -20.19 -17.11
CA ARG A 379 64.82 -21.61 -16.90
C ARG A 379 65.12 -22.35 -18.20
N GLU A 380 64.40 -22.02 -19.27
CA GLU A 380 64.62 -22.59 -20.61
C GLU A 380 65.96 -22.14 -21.22
N ASN A 381 66.36 -20.89 -20.99
CA ASN A 381 67.63 -20.32 -21.49
C ASN A 381 68.86 -20.57 -20.60
N LYS A 382 68.75 -21.43 -19.57
CA LYS A 382 69.82 -21.73 -18.60
C LYS A 382 71.13 -22.20 -19.24
N HIS A 383 71.04 -22.87 -20.38
CA HIS A 383 72.19 -23.43 -21.10
C HIS A 383 72.92 -22.41 -22.00
N ALA A 384 72.32 -21.24 -22.24
CA ALA A 384 72.87 -20.19 -23.11
C ALA A 384 73.55 -19.04 -22.34
N LEU A 385 73.41 -18.99 -21.00
CA LEU A 385 73.87 -17.88 -20.16
C LEU A 385 75.09 -18.25 -19.31
N VAL A 386 76.02 -17.31 -19.14
CA VAL A 386 77.15 -17.45 -18.21
C VAL A 386 76.63 -17.42 -16.77
N LYS A 387 77.16 -18.29 -15.90
CA LYS A 387 76.67 -18.52 -14.53
C LYS A 387 76.48 -17.25 -13.70
N LYS A 388 77.31 -16.22 -13.92
CA LYS A 388 77.25 -14.94 -13.21
C LYS A 388 76.00 -14.14 -13.59
N ASP A 389 75.68 -14.04 -14.88
CA ASP A 389 74.57 -13.25 -15.41
C ASP A 389 73.21 -13.91 -15.10
N TYR A 390 73.17 -15.24 -15.10
CA TYR A 390 71.99 -16.01 -14.67
C TYR A 390 71.61 -15.73 -13.21
N LEU A 391 72.60 -15.65 -12.31
CA LEU A 391 72.38 -15.39 -10.89
C LEU A 391 71.95 -13.94 -10.63
N GLU A 392 72.38 -13.00 -11.47
CA GLU A 392 71.99 -11.59 -11.39
C GLU A 392 70.54 -11.37 -11.81
N GLN A 393 70.12 -11.97 -12.93
CA GLN A 393 68.71 -11.91 -13.38
C GLN A 393 67.76 -12.60 -12.38
N LEU A 394 68.19 -13.71 -11.78
CA LEU A 394 67.41 -14.41 -10.75
C LEU A 394 67.27 -13.58 -9.46
N LYS A 395 68.29 -12.79 -9.09
CA LYS A 395 68.20 -11.82 -7.99
C LYS A 395 67.23 -10.68 -8.28
N ILE A 396 67.22 -10.16 -9.52
CA ILE A 396 66.29 -9.09 -9.94
C ILE A 396 64.85 -9.58 -9.88
N ILE A 397 64.56 -10.78 -10.38
CA ILE A 397 63.21 -11.36 -10.32
C ILE A 397 62.79 -11.61 -8.86
N LYS A 398 63.69 -12.11 -8.02
CA LYS A 398 63.44 -12.27 -6.58
C LYS A 398 63.17 -10.95 -5.86
N ALA A 399 63.86 -9.87 -6.22
CA ALA A 399 63.63 -8.53 -5.66
C ALA A 399 62.28 -7.94 -6.11
N LYS A 400 61.87 -8.19 -7.36
CA LYS A 400 60.52 -7.82 -7.86
C LYS A 400 59.40 -8.58 -7.13
N LEU A 401 59.61 -9.85 -6.78
CA LEU A 401 58.69 -10.65 -5.95
C LEU A 401 58.61 -10.15 -4.50
N GLN A 402 59.72 -9.67 -3.94
CA GLN A 402 59.73 -9.19 -2.55
C GLN A 402 59.12 -7.79 -2.41
N THR A 403 59.19 -6.96 -3.45
CA THR A 403 58.57 -5.62 -3.47
C THR A 403 57.07 -5.65 -3.73
N SER A 404 56.55 -6.71 -4.36
CA SER A 404 55.10 -6.90 -4.55
C SER A 404 54.36 -7.39 -3.30
N ASN A 405 55.05 -7.97 -2.31
CA ASN A 405 54.44 -8.45 -1.06
C ASN A 405 54.21 -7.34 -0.01
N PHE A 406 54.58 -6.08 -0.30
CA PHE A 406 54.53 -4.97 0.65
C PHE A 406 53.80 -3.71 0.14
N ASN A 407 53.08 -3.78 -0.97
CA ASN A 407 52.23 -2.69 -1.45
C ASN A 407 50.77 -3.12 -1.57
#